data_AF-A0A7J2R4P3-F1
#
_entry.id   AF-A0A7J2R4P3-F1
#
_cell.length_a   1.000
_cell.length_b   1.000
_cell.length_c   1.000
_cell.angle_alpha   90.00
_cell.angle_beta   90.00
_cell.angle_gamma   90.00
#
_symmetry.space_group_name_H-M   'P 1'
#
loop_
_entity.id
_entity.type
_entity.pdbx_description
1 polymer ?
#
loop_
_entity_poly.entity_id
_entity_poly.type
_entity_poly.pdbx_seq_one_letter_code
_entity_poly.pdbx_strand_id
1 'polypeptide(L)' 'MEEETKNIYFGRRYYDPKLGRWLTPDPKGFIDGLNLYAFVSNDPLTNLDLYGL' A
#
# COMPACT_ATOMS: atom_id res chain seq x y z
N MET A 1 17.96 -2.80 17.22
CA MET A 1 18.19 -3.28 15.86
C MET A 1 16.97 -2.82 15.09
N GLU A 2 17.11 -1.79 14.25
CA GLU A 2 16.01 -1.42 13.36
C GLU A 2 15.90 -2.59 12.36
N GLU A 3 14.84 -3.38 12.47
CA GLU A 3 14.61 -4.47 11.52
C GLU A 3 14.54 -3.86 10.13
N GLU A 4 15.40 -4.31 9.21
CA GLU A 4 15.41 -3.82 7.84
C GLU A 4 14.06 -4.17 7.20
N THR A 5 13.15 -3.20 7.14
CA THR A 5 11.84 -3.36 6.52
C THR A 5 12.05 -3.42 5.00
N LYS A 6 11.97 -4.63 4.43
CA LYS A 6 12.01 -4.83 2.97
C LYS A 6 10.72 -4.31 2.34
N ASN A 7 10.72 -3.02 2.05
CA ASN A 7 9.63 -2.35 1.34
C ASN A 7 9.66 -2.70 -0.14
N ILE A 8 8.49 -2.90 -0.73
CA ILE A 8 8.33 -3.19 -2.16
C ILE A 8 7.91 -1.91 -2.87
N TYR A 9 8.65 -1.51 -3.90
CA TYR A 9 8.32 -0.33 -4.70
C TYR A 9 7.36 -0.70 -5.84
N PHE A 10 6.16 -0.11 -5.83
CA PHE A 10 5.10 -0.30 -6.83
C PHE A 10 5.04 0.85 -7.85
N GLY A 11 6.17 1.52 -8.12
CA GLY A 11 6.26 2.63 -9.06
C GLY A 11 5.76 3.98 -8.52
N ARG A 12 4.68 4.02 -7.74
CA ARG A 12 4.19 5.26 -7.11
C ARG A 12 4.30 5.28 -5.60
N ARG A 13 4.19 4.10 -4.98
CA ARG A 13 4.16 3.94 -3.52
C ARG A 13 5.10 2.83 -3.08
N TYR A 14 5.52 2.91 -1.83
CA TYR A 14 6.21 1.82 -1.15
C TYR A 14 5.20 1.04 -0.31
N TYR A 15 5.14 -0.27 -0.54
CA TYR A 15 4.36 -1.22 0.23
C TYR A 15 5.24 -1.87 1.28
N ASP A 16 4.73 -1.95 2.51
CA ASP A 16 5.35 -2.74 3.57
C ASP A 16 4.61 -4.09 3.70
N PRO A 17 5.23 -5.21 3.28
CA PRO A 17 4.62 -6.53 3.39
C PRO A 17 4.51 -7.04 4.83
N LYS A 18 5.30 -6.52 5.77
CA LYS A 18 5.19 -6.89 7.19
C LYS A 18 3.94 -6.27 7.82
N LEU A 19 3.66 -5.01 7.49
CA LEU A 19 2.50 -4.29 8.00
C LEU A 19 1.24 -4.47 7.13
N GLY A 20 1.39 -4.99 5.91
CA GLY A 20 0.29 -5.19 4.97
C GLY A 20 -0.33 -3.88 4.48
N ARG A 21 0.46 -2.80 4.34
CA ARG A 21 -0.06 -1.46 4.00
C ARG A 21 0.90 -0.61 3.18
N TRP A 22 0.37 0.46 2.61
CA TRP A 22 1.18 1.51 2.00
C TRP A 22 1.88 2.34 3.06
N LEU A 23 3.11 2.75 2.77
CA LEU A 23 3.88 3.68 3.60
C LEU A 23 3.59 5.14 3.29
N THR A 24 3.01 5.41 2.13
CA THR A 24 2.63 6.74 1.66
C THR A 24 1.13 6.78 1.41
N PRO A 25 0.44 7.90 1.70
CA PRO A 25 -0.98 8.05 1.43
C PRO A 25 -1.27 7.95 -0.08
N ASP A 26 -2.47 7.53 -0.44
CA ASP A 26 -2.93 7.46 -1.81
C ASP A 26 -2.86 8.85 -2.51
N PRO A 27 -2.14 8.97 -3.64
CA PRO A 27 -2.04 10.24 -4.38
C PRO A 27 -3.38 10.69 -4.98
N LYS A 28 -4.35 9.79 -5.15
CA LYS A 28 -5.72 10.14 -5.57
C LYS A 28 -6.56 10.69 -4.42
N GLY A 29 -6.08 10.61 -3.18
CA GLY A 29 -6.86 10.96 -2.00
C GLY A 29 -7.96 9.92 -1.72
N PHE A 30 -9.13 10.37 -1.27
CA PHE A 30 -10.21 9.49 -0.77
C PHE A 30 -11.04 8.81 -1.86
N ILE A 31 -10.53 8.72 -3.09
CA ILE A 31 -11.25 8.13 -4.23
C ILE A 31 -11.47 6.62 -4.00
N ASP A 32 -10.44 5.91 -3.56
CA ASP A 32 -10.46 4.46 -3.37
C ASP A 32 -10.83 4.05 -1.91
N GLY A 33 -11.25 5.01 -1.09
CA GLY A 33 -11.78 4.80 0.25
C GLY A 33 -11.26 5.78 1.30
N LEU A 34 -11.76 5.64 2.53
CA LEU A 34 -11.39 6.52 3.65
C LEU A 34 -9.98 6.25 4.19
N ASN A 35 -9.42 5.07 3.92
CA ASN A 35 -8.09 4.68 4.41
C ASN A 35 -7.06 4.81 3.28
N LEU A 36 -6.37 5.96 3.26
CA LEU A 36 -5.33 6.29 2.29
C LEU A 36 -4.09 5.37 2.34
N TYR A 37 -3.97 4.53 3.36
CA TYR A 37 -2.85 3.60 3.55
C TYR A 37 -3.25 2.14 3.31
N ALA A 38 -4.52 1.85 3.03
CA ALA A 38 -4.99 0.48 2.82
C ALA A 38 -4.34 -0.13 1.57
N PHE A 39 -3.69 -1.28 1.73
CA PHE A 39 -3.27 -2.07 0.58
C PHE A 39 -4.50 -2.81 0.06
N VAL A 40 -4.94 -2.46 -1.15
CA VAL A 40 -5.99 -3.18 -1.87
C VAL A 40 -7.29 -3.32 -1.05
N SER A 41 -7.72 -2.24 -0.40
CA SER A 41 -8.90 -2.21 0.51
C SER A 41 -8.90 -3.29 1.61
N ASN A 42 -7.72 -3.79 2.00
CA ASN A 42 -7.51 -4.94 2.88
C ASN A 42 -8.02 -6.29 2.36
N ASP A 43 -8.26 -6.42 1.05
CA ASP A 43 -8.63 -7.69 0.41
C ASP A 43 -7.67 -8.04 -0.76
N PRO A 44 -6.42 -8.41 -0.45
CA PRO A 44 -5.39 -8.70 -1.46
C PRO A 44 -5.61 -10.03 -2.19
N LEU A 45 -6.64 -10.82 -1.83
CA LEU A 45 -6.98 -12.08 -2.50
C LEU A 45 -7.92 -11.86 -3.67
N THR A 46 -8.79 -10.85 -3.60
CA THR A 46 -9.79 -10.57 -4.63
C THR A 46 -9.39 -9.40 -5.54
N ASN A 47 -8.55 -8.51 -5.05
CA ASN A 47 -8.20 -7.27 -5.73
C ASN A 47 -6.68 -7.21 -5.97
N LEU A 48 -6.28 -6.45 -6.99
CA LEU A 48 -4.88 -6.30 -7.38
C LEU A 48 -4.60 -4.83 -7.70
N ASP A 49 -3.63 -4.24 -7.01
CA ASP A 49 -3.09 -2.92 -7.34
C ASP A 49 -1.70 -3.06 -7.98
N LEU A 50 -1.67 -2.99 -9.31
CA LEU A 50 -0.44 -3.12 -10.10
C LEU A 50 0.45 -1.87 -10.06
N TYR A 51 -0.07 -0.71 -9.64
CA TYR A 51 0.60 0.58 -9.85
C TYR A 51 0.72 1.44 -8.58
N GLY A 52 0.27 0.95 -7.43
CA GLY A 52 0.23 1.77 -6.22
C GLY A 52 -0.78 2.89 -6.35
N LEU A 53 -1.98 2.59 -6.85
CA LEU A 53 -3.10 3.52 -7.06
C LEU A 53 -4.35 3.16 -6.26
#